data_AF-A0A7J6R4N5-F1
#
_entry.id   AF-A0A7J6R4N5-F1
#
_cell.length_a   1.000
_cell.length_b   1.000
_cell.length_c   1.000
_cell.angle_alpha   90.00
_cell.angle_beta   90.00
_cell.angle_gamma   90.00
#
_symmetry.space_group_name_H-M   'P 1'
#
loop_
_entity.id
_entity.type
_entity.pdbx_description
1 polymer ?
#
loop_
_entity_poly.entity_id
_entity_poly.type
_entity_poly.pdbx_seq_one_letter_code
_entity_poly.pdbx_strand_id
1 'polypeptide(L)'
;MPTVSVFEDELKEVLGQDLTEESFDQLCFEFGLELDEVTSEYEMYTRERGYDAKEADKKSKRVIYKVDVPANRYDLLCLEGLTTALKVFRGLTKPPTYTLDPPVQTNKALTMTVSPETAQVRPYVVCAILRGIQFDEARYQSFIDLQDKLHQNICRRRTLASMGTHDLSKIEGPFTYDALPPDSFTFVPLGQTEEMDGNRMMEVLSHHQQLKAYLPIIKDAPLYPAIRDAKKRILSLPPIINSEFSKITLDTRDVFIECTCTDLTKGKTAVNMLVTAFSKYSAKPFTVEPVPVTYSAGHASKWAGRTMVTPDLTSRVIEVSGLRLRKALAIEDKIGDEQVASDLTRMFLPSKVVDAAKDTLQVTIPVTRSDVMHECDLIEDLAISYGYNNLDATVPLT
;
A
#
# COMPACT_ATOMS: atom_id res chain seq x y z
N MET A 1 -11.63 7.50 -11.33
CA MET A 1 -10.22 7.13 -11.08
C MET A 1 -10.25 6.09 -9.96
N PRO A 2 -9.17 5.70 -9.24
CA PRO A 2 -9.38 5.01 -7.97
C PRO A 2 -10.16 5.93 -7.02
N THR A 3 -11.22 5.40 -6.42
CA THR A 3 -12.07 6.15 -5.47
C THR A 3 -11.85 5.62 -4.05
N VAL A 4 -11.76 6.52 -3.08
CA VAL A 4 -11.61 6.19 -1.66
C VAL A 4 -12.79 6.74 -0.91
N SER A 5 -13.49 5.87 -0.19
CA SER A 5 -14.57 6.27 0.72
C SER A 5 -14.00 6.59 2.09
N VAL A 6 -14.32 7.77 2.60
CA VAL A 6 -13.88 8.25 3.91
C VAL A 6 -15.07 8.81 4.68
N PHE A 7 -15.14 8.51 5.98
CA PHE A 7 -16.22 9.03 6.82
C PHE A 7 -15.93 10.48 7.23
N GLU A 8 -16.96 11.33 7.17
CA GLU A 8 -16.84 12.76 7.49
C GLU A 8 -16.39 13.00 8.94
N ASP A 9 -16.94 12.23 9.89
CA ASP A 9 -16.61 12.34 11.32
C ASP A 9 -15.14 11.99 11.59
N GLU A 10 -14.63 10.94 10.97
CA GLU A 10 -13.21 10.54 11.04
C GLU A 10 -12.31 11.59 10.39
N LEU A 11 -12.71 12.16 9.24
CA LEU A 11 -11.99 13.27 8.64
C LEU A 11 -11.94 14.50 9.56
N LYS A 12 -13.05 14.85 10.23
CA LYS A 12 -13.11 15.97 11.17
C LYS A 12 -12.26 15.75 12.41
N GLU A 13 -12.25 14.53 12.96
CA GLU A 13 -11.38 14.18 14.09
C GLU A 13 -9.91 14.36 13.71
N VAL A 14 -9.57 14.05 12.46
CA VAL A 14 -8.20 14.02 11.99
C VAL A 14 -7.74 15.40 11.48
N LEU A 15 -8.54 16.11 10.69
CA LEU A 15 -8.20 17.39 10.04
C LEU A 15 -8.72 18.63 10.77
N GLY A 16 -9.57 18.47 11.80
CA GLY A 16 -10.18 19.53 12.59
C GLY A 16 -11.70 19.65 12.41
N GLN A 17 -12.38 20.18 13.43
CA GLN A 17 -13.85 20.18 13.51
C GLN A 17 -14.54 21.20 12.58
N ASP A 18 -13.83 22.20 12.07
CA ASP A 18 -14.38 23.25 11.19
C ASP A 18 -14.50 22.81 9.70
N LEU A 19 -14.29 21.53 9.40
CA LEU A 19 -14.33 21.01 8.03
C LEU A 19 -15.79 20.89 7.55
N THR A 20 -16.26 21.88 6.78
CA THR A 20 -17.50 21.78 5.99
C THR A 20 -17.25 21.04 4.69
N GLU A 21 -18.32 20.54 4.05
CA GLU A 21 -18.26 19.94 2.70
C GLU A 21 -17.54 20.87 1.70
N GLU A 22 -17.95 22.14 1.62
CA GLU A 22 -17.32 23.15 0.75
C GLU A 22 -15.83 23.36 1.05
N SER A 23 -15.46 23.43 2.33
CA SER A 23 -14.04 23.58 2.71
C SER A 23 -13.21 22.33 2.39
N PHE A 24 -13.83 21.15 2.42
CA PHE A 24 -13.18 19.89 2.08
C PHE A 24 -13.02 19.74 0.57
N ASP A 25 -14.04 20.10 -0.21
CA ASP A 25 -13.98 20.14 -1.67
C ASP A 25 -12.86 21.07 -2.15
N GLN A 26 -12.79 22.28 -1.57
CA GLN A 26 -11.70 23.21 -1.85
C GLN A 26 -10.31 22.64 -1.48
N LEU A 27 -10.20 21.95 -0.34
CA LEU A 27 -8.95 21.28 0.06
C LEU A 27 -8.57 20.15 -0.91
N CYS A 28 -9.55 19.37 -1.36
CA CYS A 28 -9.35 18.35 -2.39
C CYS A 28 -8.82 18.99 -3.66
N PHE A 29 -9.47 20.04 -4.16
CA PHE A 29 -9.06 20.75 -5.37
C PHE A 29 -7.63 21.30 -5.26
N GLU A 30 -7.28 21.95 -4.14
CA GLU A 30 -5.93 22.46 -3.88
C GLU A 30 -4.85 21.38 -3.86
N PHE A 31 -5.20 20.17 -3.40
CA PHE A 31 -4.28 19.03 -3.34
C PHE A 31 -4.27 18.17 -4.62
N GLY A 32 -5.11 18.48 -5.60
CA GLY A 32 -5.25 17.69 -6.84
C GLY A 32 -6.11 16.43 -6.69
N LEU A 33 -7.08 16.46 -5.79
CA LEU A 33 -8.12 15.45 -5.60
C LEU A 33 -9.48 16.00 -6.03
N GLU A 34 -10.45 15.11 -6.17
CA GLU A 34 -11.83 15.46 -6.53
C GLU A 34 -12.81 14.81 -5.53
N LEU A 35 -13.71 15.59 -4.95
CA LEU A 35 -14.84 15.07 -4.18
C LEU A 35 -15.95 14.66 -5.16
N ASP A 36 -16.01 13.36 -5.50
CA ASP A 36 -16.91 12.80 -6.52
C ASP A 36 -18.36 12.74 -6.02
N GLU A 37 -18.57 12.25 -4.80
CA GLU A 37 -19.91 12.04 -4.25
C GLU A 37 -19.90 12.15 -2.72
N VAL A 38 -20.93 12.80 -2.17
CA VAL A 38 -21.29 12.76 -0.75
C VAL A 38 -22.51 11.84 -0.60
N THR A 39 -22.38 10.77 0.19
CA THR A 39 -23.45 9.78 0.36
C THR A 39 -23.42 9.12 1.74
N SER A 40 -24.21 8.07 1.95
CA SER A 40 -24.16 7.17 3.11
C SER A 40 -24.47 5.73 2.69
N GLU A 41 -24.19 4.74 3.53
CA GLU A 41 -24.54 3.34 3.21
C GLU A 41 -26.05 3.18 2.97
N TYR A 42 -26.86 3.92 3.71
CA TYR A 42 -28.31 4.00 3.55
C TYR A 42 -28.70 4.50 2.15
N GLU A 43 -28.11 5.60 1.70
CA GLU A 43 -28.42 6.20 0.39
C GLU A 43 -27.94 5.32 -0.77
N MET A 44 -26.73 4.76 -0.66
CA MET A 44 -26.21 3.83 -1.66
C MET A 44 -27.13 2.59 -1.78
N TYR A 45 -27.53 2.00 -0.65
CA TYR A 45 -28.42 0.84 -0.65
C TYR A 45 -29.78 1.14 -1.28
N THR A 46 -30.41 2.25 -0.88
CA THR A 46 -31.74 2.64 -1.39
C THR A 46 -31.72 2.97 -2.88
N ARG A 47 -30.62 3.55 -3.39
CA ARG A 47 -30.44 3.83 -4.82
C ARG A 47 -30.23 2.57 -5.65
N GLU A 48 -29.39 1.63 -5.20
CA GLU A 48 -29.01 0.45 -6.00
C GLU A 48 -30.05 -0.67 -5.95
N ARG A 49 -30.69 -0.90 -4.80
CA ARG A 49 -31.58 -2.05 -4.58
C ARG A 49 -33.05 -1.68 -4.43
N GLY A 50 -33.38 -0.39 -4.44
CA GLY A 50 -34.71 0.12 -4.12
C GLY A 50 -34.97 0.17 -2.61
N TYR A 51 -36.03 0.86 -2.21
CA TYR A 51 -36.38 1.03 -0.80
C TYR A 51 -37.05 -0.24 -0.24
N ASP A 52 -36.30 -1.02 0.53
CA ASP A 52 -36.83 -2.02 1.46
C ASP A 52 -36.57 -1.54 2.90
N ALA A 53 -37.63 -1.10 3.60
CA ALA A 53 -37.54 -0.56 4.95
C ALA A 53 -36.84 -1.50 5.95
N LYS A 54 -36.96 -2.83 5.79
CA LYS A 54 -36.35 -3.79 6.73
C LYS A 54 -34.83 -3.86 6.64
N GLU A 55 -34.27 -3.57 5.49
CA GLU A 55 -32.84 -3.66 5.22
C GLU A 55 -32.18 -2.28 5.12
N ALA A 56 -32.88 -1.28 4.59
CA ALA A 56 -32.40 0.10 4.52
C ALA A 56 -32.18 0.68 5.93
N ASP A 57 -33.12 0.51 6.86
CA ASP A 57 -33.00 1.09 8.21
C ASP A 57 -31.89 0.46 9.07
N LYS A 58 -31.30 -0.66 8.62
CA LYS A 58 -30.12 -1.26 9.23
C LYS A 58 -28.80 -0.68 8.72
N LYS A 59 -28.82 0.09 7.63
CA LYS A 59 -27.63 0.68 7.02
C LYS A 59 -27.19 1.94 7.74
N SER A 60 -25.89 2.17 7.77
CA SER A 60 -25.33 3.38 8.38
C SER A 60 -25.80 4.63 7.63
N LYS A 61 -26.25 5.62 8.39
CA LYS A 61 -26.53 6.98 7.89
C LYS A 61 -25.34 7.93 8.08
N ARG A 62 -24.17 7.40 8.47
CA ARG A 62 -22.93 8.18 8.54
C ARG A 62 -22.59 8.72 7.16
N VAL A 63 -22.18 9.98 7.10
CA VAL A 63 -21.80 10.67 5.87
C VAL A 63 -20.45 10.12 5.39
N ILE A 64 -20.41 9.76 4.12
CA ILE A 64 -19.28 9.20 3.40
C ILE A 64 -18.95 10.16 2.26
N TYR A 65 -17.69 10.62 2.23
CA TYR A 65 -17.12 11.31 1.09
C TYR A 65 -16.40 10.30 0.21
N LYS A 66 -16.74 10.29 -1.07
CA LYS A 66 -16.02 9.55 -2.10
C LYS A 66 -15.05 10.49 -2.79
N VAL A 67 -13.77 10.24 -2.56
CA VAL A 67 -12.68 11.06 -3.08
C VAL A 67 -11.97 10.30 -4.19
N ASP A 68 -11.94 10.89 -5.38
CA ASP A 68 -11.16 10.39 -6.50
C ASP A 68 -9.69 10.79 -6.33
N VAL A 69 -8.81 9.79 -6.38
CA VAL A 69 -7.37 9.96 -6.15
C VAL A 69 -6.55 9.64 -7.41
N PRO A 70 -5.41 10.31 -7.63
CA PRO A 70 -4.54 10.03 -8.77
C PRO A 70 -4.05 8.58 -8.80
N ALA A 71 -4.08 7.95 -9.97
CA ALA A 71 -3.73 6.53 -10.12
C ALA A 71 -2.25 6.21 -9.84
N ASN A 72 -1.37 7.22 -9.87
CA ASN A 72 0.06 7.13 -9.55
C ASN A 72 0.35 7.26 -8.04
N ARG A 73 -0.58 7.77 -7.24
CA ARG A 73 -0.41 8.03 -5.79
C ARG A 73 -1.02 6.91 -4.94
N TYR A 74 -0.35 5.76 -4.92
CA TYR A 74 -0.82 4.58 -4.18
C TYR A 74 -0.91 4.80 -2.67
N ASP A 75 -0.15 5.76 -2.13
CA ASP A 75 -0.20 6.18 -0.73
C ASP A 75 -1.55 6.79 -0.34
N LEU A 76 -2.36 7.25 -1.31
CA LEU A 76 -3.67 7.87 -1.06
C LEU A 76 -4.84 6.89 -1.13
N LEU A 77 -4.60 5.59 -1.38
CA LEU A 77 -5.67 4.60 -1.61
C LEU A 77 -6.45 4.18 -0.35
N CYS A 78 -6.11 4.70 0.82
CA CYS A 78 -6.75 4.43 2.10
C CYS A 78 -6.92 5.71 2.92
N LEU A 79 -7.80 5.66 3.92
CA LEU A 79 -8.03 6.76 4.85
C LEU A 79 -6.74 7.18 5.57
N GLU A 80 -5.94 6.22 6.03
CA GLU A 80 -4.72 6.45 6.78
C GLU A 80 -3.73 7.30 6.00
N GLY A 81 -3.52 6.94 4.73
CA GLY A 81 -2.59 7.63 3.84
C GLY A 81 -3.11 8.98 3.37
N LEU A 82 -4.38 9.04 2.92
CA LEU A 82 -5.03 10.28 2.50
C LEU A 82 -5.01 11.34 3.62
N THR A 83 -5.44 10.96 4.82
CA THR A 83 -5.46 11.91 5.94
C THR A 83 -4.08 12.35 6.38
N THR A 84 -3.08 11.46 6.35
CA THR A 84 -1.71 11.83 6.69
C THR A 84 -1.14 12.80 5.65
N ALA A 85 -1.41 12.57 4.36
CA ALA A 85 -1.01 13.47 3.28
C ALA A 85 -1.65 14.86 3.43
N LEU A 86 -2.97 14.93 3.65
CA LEU A 86 -3.68 16.19 3.85
C LEU A 86 -3.21 16.96 5.09
N LYS A 87 -2.90 16.25 6.20
CA LYS A 87 -2.31 16.88 7.39
C LYS A 87 -0.95 17.52 7.10
N VAL A 88 -0.11 16.82 6.34
CA VAL A 88 1.21 17.33 5.94
C VAL A 88 1.04 18.53 5.01
N PHE A 89 0.12 18.44 4.04
CA PHE A 89 -0.17 19.51 3.11
C PHE A 89 -0.64 20.79 3.78
N ARG A 90 -1.47 20.68 4.82
CA ARG A 90 -1.94 21.81 5.65
C ARG A 90 -0.92 22.27 6.70
N GLY A 91 0.25 21.64 6.79
CA GLY A 91 1.28 21.96 7.79
C GLY A 91 0.89 21.59 9.22
N LEU A 92 -0.13 20.75 9.42
CA LEU A 92 -0.59 20.30 10.74
C LEU A 92 0.34 19.25 11.37
N THR A 93 1.09 18.52 10.54
CA THR A 93 2.09 17.56 10.99
C THR A 93 3.28 17.53 10.03
N LYS A 94 4.42 17.06 10.52
CA LYS A 94 5.56 16.73 9.66
C LYS A 94 5.34 15.37 8.98
N PRO A 95 5.93 15.14 7.79
CA PRO A 95 5.96 13.82 7.18
C PRO A 95 6.57 12.79 8.16
N PRO A 96 5.92 11.63 8.38
CA PRO A 96 6.47 10.57 9.21
C PRO A 96 7.74 9.98 8.59
N THR A 97 8.63 9.51 9.46
CA THR A 97 9.82 8.75 9.05
C THR A 97 9.56 7.28 9.35
N TYR A 98 9.65 6.44 8.31
CA TYR A 98 9.45 5.00 8.43
C TYR A 98 10.79 4.30 8.64
N THR A 99 10.88 3.44 9.64
CA THR A 99 12.13 2.75 9.99
C THR A 99 11.93 1.26 10.23
N LEU A 100 13.02 0.51 10.13
CA LEU A 100 13.04 -0.90 10.49
C LEU A 100 13.29 -1.05 12.00
N ASP A 101 12.47 -1.85 12.67
CA ASP A 101 12.67 -2.23 14.08
C ASP A 101 12.50 -3.74 14.27
N PRO A 102 13.55 -4.49 14.65
CA PRO A 102 14.93 -4.01 14.76
C PRO A 102 15.51 -3.61 13.39
N PRO A 103 16.55 -2.76 13.33
CA PRO A 103 17.23 -2.41 12.08
C PRO A 103 17.81 -3.64 11.36
N VAL A 104 18.18 -4.67 12.12
CA VAL A 104 18.67 -5.96 11.61
C VAL A 104 17.91 -7.08 12.31
N GLN A 105 17.28 -7.94 11.52
CA GLN A 105 16.59 -9.12 12.05
C GLN A 105 17.60 -10.14 12.57
N THR A 106 17.51 -10.48 13.85
CA THR A 106 18.37 -11.47 14.51
C THR A 106 17.65 -12.77 14.84
N ASN A 107 16.32 -12.77 14.82
CA ASN A 107 15.51 -13.96 15.04
C ASN A 107 15.52 -14.84 13.79
N LYS A 108 16.21 -15.99 13.87
CA LYS A 108 16.32 -16.96 12.77
C LYS A 108 14.98 -17.57 12.36
N ALA A 109 13.98 -17.57 13.26
CA ALA A 109 12.63 -18.02 12.92
C ALA A 109 11.92 -17.03 11.98
N LEU A 110 12.29 -15.75 11.96
CA LEU A 110 11.62 -14.73 11.15
C LEU A 110 12.37 -14.51 9.84
N THR A 111 12.59 -15.60 9.12
CA THR A 111 13.28 -15.63 7.82
C THR A 111 12.43 -16.38 6.79
N MET A 112 12.61 -16.04 5.53
CA MET A 112 11.96 -16.69 4.39
C MET A 112 13.01 -17.33 3.48
N THR A 113 12.86 -18.61 3.14
CA THR A 113 13.69 -19.30 2.15
C THR A 113 12.91 -19.53 0.87
N VAL A 114 13.49 -19.18 -0.29
CA VAL A 114 12.86 -19.33 -1.60
C VAL A 114 13.47 -20.53 -2.34
N SER A 115 12.61 -21.48 -2.74
CA SER A 115 13.02 -22.67 -3.47
C SER A 115 13.24 -22.38 -4.96
N PRO A 116 14.15 -23.11 -5.66
CA PRO A 116 14.39 -22.96 -7.09
C PRO A 116 13.14 -23.04 -7.98
N GLU A 117 12.18 -23.88 -7.59
CA GLU A 117 10.97 -24.21 -8.34
C GLU A 117 10.06 -22.99 -8.55
N THR A 118 10.07 -22.05 -7.60
CA THR A 118 9.27 -20.82 -7.68
C THR A 118 9.60 -19.97 -8.92
N ALA A 119 10.81 -20.09 -9.46
CA ALA A 119 11.23 -19.36 -10.66
C ALA A 119 10.42 -19.71 -11.92
N GLN A 120 9.79 -20.91 -11.95
CA GLN A 120 9.01 -21.36 -13.10
C GLN A 120 7.63 -20.68 -13.20
N VAL A 121 7.15 -20.11 -12.09
CA VAL A 121 5.78 -19.60 -11.98
C VAL A 121 5.77 -18.17 -11.49
N ARG A 122 6.42 -17.90 -10.35
CA ARG A 122 6.35 -16.62 -9.65
C ARG A 122 7.63 -16.41 -8.83
N PRO A 123 8.69 -15.85 -9.44
CA PRO A 123 10.07 -15.96 -8.99
C PRO A 123 10.42 -15.20 -7.70
N TYR A 124 9.58 -14.30 -7.19
CA TYR A 124 9.97 -13.42 -6.10
C TYR A 124 8.97 -13.42 -4.95
N VAL A 125 9.47 -13.16 -3.74
CA VAL A 125 8.66 -12.87 -2.56
C VAL A 125 9.26 -11.69 -1.78
N VAL A 126 8.39 -10.84 -1.25
CA VAL A 126 8.71 -9.71 -0.37
C VAL A 126 7.93 -9.91 0.93
N CYS A 127 8.58 -9.82 2.08
CA CYS A 127 7.95 -10.06 3.38
C CYS A 127 8.09 -8.85 4.31
N ALA A 128 7.17 -8.69 5.26
CA ALA A 128 7.23 -7.69 6.32
C ALA A 128 6.44 -8.16 7.55
N ILE A 129 6.74 -7.60 8.72
CA ILE A 129 5.96 -7.82 9.94
C ILE A 129 5.55 -6.47 10.53
N LEU A 130 4.26 -6.33 10.85
CA LEU A 130 3.77 -5.24 11.68
C LEU A 130 3.50 -5.77 13.10
N ARG A 131 4.10 -5.13 14.11
CA ARG A 131 4.02 -5.57 15.52
C ARG A 131 3.02 -4.75 16.32
N GLY A 132 2.20 -5.45 17.09
CA GLY A 132 1.27 -4.84 18.03
C GLY A 132 0.28 -3.87 17.40
N ILE A 133 -0.21 -4.16 16.19
CA ILE A 133 -1.32 -3.44 15.58
C ILE A 133 -2.54 -3.53 16.48
N GLN A 134 -3.21 -2.38 16.67
CA GLN A 134 -4.48 -2.29 17.35
C GLN A 134 -5.61 -2.18 16.33
N PHE A 135 -6.13 -3.33 15.91
CA PHE A 135 -7.32 -3.37 15.06
C PHE A 135 -8.58 -3.02 15.86
N ASP A 136 -9.34 -2.09 15.31
CA ASP A 136 -10.78 -1.97 15.50
C ASP A 136 -11.47 -2.31 14.18
N GLU A 137 -12.80 -2.28 14.15
CA GLU A 137 -13.58 -2.63 12.95
C GLU A 137 -13.21 -1.76 11.74
N ALA A 138 -13.06 -0.44 11.95
CA ALA A 138 -12.79 0.52 10.89
C ALA A 138 -11.38 0.32 10.31
N ARG A 139 -10.36 0.19 11.16
CA ARG A 139 -8.97 -0.06 10.75
C ARG A 139 -8.82 -1.42 10.09
N TYR A 140 -9.50 -2.45 10.59
CA TYR A 140 -9.47 -3.77 9.98
C TYR A 140 -10.07 -3.72 8.58
N GLN A 141 -11.22 -3.08 8.41
CA GLN A 141 -11.85 -2.92 7.11
C GLN A 141 -11.00 -2.07 6.14
N SER A 142 -10.39 -0.98 6.62
CA SER A 142 -9.45 -0.17 5.84
C SER A 142 -8.22 -0.97 5.41
N PHE A 143 -7.70 -1.84 6.27
CA PHE A 143 -6.54 -2.69 5.98
C PHE A 143 -6.83 -3.68 4.85
N ILE A 144 -7.99 -4.35 4.90
CA ILE A 144 -8.44 -5.25 3.84
C ILE A 144 -8.73 -4.48 2.55
N ASP A 145 -9.42 -3.34 2.63
CA ASP A 145 -9.74 -2.51 1.46
C ASP A 145 -8.46 -1.99 0.75
N LEU A 146 -7.46 -1.54 1.50
CA LEU A 146 -6.17 -1.15 0.92
C LEU A 146 -5.48 -2.34 0.24
N GLN A 147 -5.48 -3.51 0.86
CA GLN A 147 -4.92 -4.72 0.27
C GLN A 147 -5.61 -5.03 -1.08
N ASP A 148 -6.94 -4.99 -1.12
CA ASP A 148 -7.73 -5.27 -2.33
C ASP A 148 -7.52 -4.20 -3.41
N LYS A 149 -7.48 -2.91 -3.05
CA LYS A 149 -7.17 -1.81 -3.99
C LYS A 149 -5.79 -1.95 -4.62
N LEU A 150 -4.78 -2.30 -3.83
CA LEU A 150 -3.43 -2.58 -4.32
C LEU A 150 -3.44 -3.81 -5.25
N HIS A 151 -4.17 -4.87 -4.89
CA HIS A 151 -4.34 -6.07 -5.72
C HIS A 151 -4.98 -5.76 -7.08
N GLN A 152 -6.01 -4.91 -7.11
CA GLN A 152 -6.68 -4.49 -8.34
C GLN A 152 -5.79 -3.61 -9.22
N ASN A 153 -5.09 -2.66 -8.60
CA ASN A 153 -4.35 -1.62 -9.32
C ASN A 153 -2.89 -2.02 -9.61
N ILE A 154 -1.94 -1.66 -8.72
CA ILE A 154 -0.50 -1.84 -8.96
C ILE A 154 -0.10 -3.31 -9.22
N CYS A 155 -0.85 -4.24 -8.62
CA CYS A 155 -0.62 -5.67 -8.77
C CYS A 155 -1.29 -6.29 -10.02
N ARG A 156 -2.06 -5.51 -10.80
CA ARG A 156 -2.85 -5.93 -11.97
C ARG A 156 -3.67 -7.20 -11.71
N ARG A 157 -4.68 -7.09 -10.85
CA ARG A 157 -5.56 -8.20 -10.46
C ARG A 157 -4.77 -9.43 -10.01
N ARG A 158 -3.79 -9.20 -9.12
CA ARG A 158 -2.87 -10.20 -8.57
C ARG A 158 -1.90 -10.88 -9.56
N THR A 159 -1.91 -10.49 -10.84
CA THR A 159 -1.04 -11.09 -11.87
C THR A 159 0.44 -10.78 -11.62
N LEU A 160 0.75 -9.53 -11.22
CA LEU A 160 2.14 -9.09 -11.01
C LEU A 160 2.63 -9.31 -9.58
N ALA A 161 1.75 -9.13 -8.60
CA ALA A 161 2.05 -9.22 -7.17
C ALA A 161 0.79 -9.66 -6.40
N SER A 162 0.93 -10.43 -5.33
CA SER A 162 -0.21 -10.91 -4.53
C SER A 162 0.22 -11.02 -3.09
N MET A 163 -0.47 -10.28 -2.24
CA MET A 163 -0.20 -10.23 -0.80
C MET A 163 -1.11 -11.21 -0.07
N GLY A 164 -0.53 -11.98 0.84
CA GLY A 164 -1.25 -12.57 1.95
C GLY A 164 -0.89 -11.85 3.25
N THR A 165 -1.74 -12.07 4.24
CA THR A 165 -1.64 -11.48 5.57
C THR A 165 -2.05 -12.53 6.58
N HIS A 166 -1.18 -12.76 7.55
CA HIS A 166 -1.29 -13.86 8.48
C HIS A 166 -1.14 -13.38 9.92
N ASP A 167 -1.92 -13.97 10.81
CA ASP A 167 -1.73 -13.80 12.24
C ASP A 167 -0.44 -14.51 12.67
N LEU A 168 0.57 -13.72 13.00
CA LEU A 168 1.90 -14.23 13.33
C LEU A 168 1.88 -15.13 14.58
N SER A 169 0.90 -14.97 15.47
CA SER A 169 0.75 -15.82 16.67
C SER A 169 0.35 -17.27 16.35
N LYS A 170 -0.17 -17.54 15.15
CA LYS A 170 -0.70 -18.86 14.74
C LYS A 170 0.28 -19.65 13.85
N ILE A 171 1.37 -19.02 13.43
CA ILE A 171 2.34 -19.57 12.47
C ILE A 171 3.72 -19.63 13.12
N GLU A 172 4.57 -20.54 12.64
CA GLU A 172 5.90 -20.76 13.22
C GLU A 172 6.95 -20.76 12.11
N GLY A 173 7.90 -19.83 12.16
CA GLY A 173 9.00 -19.84 11.19
C GLY A 173 10.18 -20.73 11.60
N PRO A 174 11.21 -20.89 10.76
CA PRO A 174 11.42 -20.21 9.48
C PRO A 174 10.38 -20.58 8.42
N PHE A 175 10.12 -19.64 7.52
CA PHE A 175 9.15 -19.79 6.45
C PHE A 175 9.81 -20.24 5.15
N THR A 176 9.06 -20.94 4.30
CA THR A 176 9.52 -21.38 2.99
C THR A 176 8.52 -20.96 1.92
N TYR A 177 9.02 -20.33 0.86
CA TYR A 177 8.27 -20.11 -0.37
C TYR A 177 8.69 -21.17 -1.40
N ASP A 178 7.73 -22.01 -1.78
CA ASP A 178 7.93 -23.15 -2.67
C ASP A 178 6.94 -23.15 -3.84
N ALA A 179 7.12 -24.05 -4.82
CA ALA A 179 6.14 -24.35 -5.85
C ALA A 179 5.94 -25.87 -5.94
N LEU A 180 4.72 -26.33 -5.64
CA LEU A 180 4.41 -27.74 -5.42
C LEU A 180 3.44 -28.29 -6.47
N PRO A 181 3.54 -29.56 -6.86
CA PRO A 181 2.49 -30.20 -7.66
C PRO A 181 1.12 -30.07 -6.97
N PRO A 182 0.02 -29.79 -7.72
CA PRO A 182 -1.30 -29.55 -7.12
C PRO A 182 -1.85 -30.69 -6.26
N ASP A 183 -1.43 -31.92 -6.51
CA ASP A 183 -1.83 -33.15 -5.80
C ASP A 183 -0.90 -33.54 -4.64
N SER A 184 0.20 -32.81 -4.41
CA SER A 184 1.22 -33.16 -3.42
C SER A 184 1.05 -32.50 -2.06
N PHE A 185 -0.03 -31.74 -1.86
CA PHE A 185 -0.27 -30.98 -0.64
C PHE A 185 -1.75 -30.90 -0.31
N THR A 186 -2.06 -30.63 0.96
CA THR A 186 -3.42 -30.39 1.42
C THR A 186 -3.43 -29.21 2.40
N PHE A 187 -4.53 -28.47 2.42
CA PHE A 187 -4.79 -27.41 3.39
C PHE A 187 -6.27 -27.05 3.46
N VAL A 188 -6.65 -26.23 4.45
CA VAL A 188 -7.99 -25.66 4.56
C VAL A 188 -7.96 -24.21 4.07
N PRO A 189 -8.55 -23.89 2.90
CA PRO A 189 -8.58 -22.54 2.37
C PRO A 189 -9.44 -21.60 3.21
N LEU A 190 -9.17 -20.29 3.13
CA LEU A 190 -9.93 -19.25 3.83
C LEU A 190 -11.43 -19.35 3.54
N GLY A 191 -12.24 -19.34 4.60
CA GLY A 191 -13.70 -19.46 4.51
C GLY A 191 -14.21 -20.88 4.25
N GLN A 192 -13.33 -21.89 4.24
CA GLN A 192 -13.68 -23.31 4.11
C GLN A 192 -13.44 -24.07 5.42
N THR A 193 -14.08 -25.23 5.55
CA THR A 193 -13.94 -26.13 6.71
C THR A 193 -13.27 -27.45 6.39
N GLU A 194 -13.27 -27.84 5.11
CA GLU A 194 -12.71 -29.11 4.65
C GLU A 194 -11.29 -28.92 4.13
N GLU A 195 -10.44 -29.91 4.45
CA GLU A 195 -9.10 -29.99 3.89
C GLU A 195 -9.16 -30.48 2.44
N MET A 196 -8.41 -29.82 1.56
CA MET A 196 -8.41 -30.11 0.13
C MET A 196 -7.02 -29.91 -0.49
N ASP A 197 -6.76 -30.61 -1.58
CA ASP A 197 -5.58 -30.42 -2.41
C ASP A 197 -5.77 -29.25 -3.41
N GLY A 198 -4.73 -28.98 -4.20
CA GLY A 198 -4.75 -27.91 -5.19
C GLY A 198 -5.80 -28.11 -6.29
N ASN A 199 -6.02 -29.35 -6.73
CA ASN A 199 -6.99 -29.67 -7.79
C ASN A 199 -8.43 -29.47 -7.31
N ARG A 200 -8.76 -30.01 -6.13
CA ARG A 200 -10.06 -29.87 -5.51
C ARG A 200 -10.36 -28.41 -5.16
N MET A 201 -9.36 -27.67 -4.67
CA MET A 201 -9.49 -26.23 -4.45
C MET A 201 -9.84 -25.48 -5.73
N MET A 202 -9.18 -25.79 -6.87
CA MET A 202 -9.49 -25.15 -8.16
C MET A 202 -10.94 -25.41 -8.59
N GLU A 203 -11.47 -26.61 -8.37
CA GLU A 203 -12.86 -26.96 -8.65
C GLU A 203 -13.82 -26.16 -7.75
N VAL A 204 -13.62 -26.21 -6.43
CA VAL A 204 -14.48 -25.51 -5.44
C VAL A 204 -14.51 -24.01 -5.72
N LEU A 205 -13.35 -23.40 -5.95
CA LEU A 205 -13.24 -21.96 -6.17
C LEU A 205 -13.72 -21.53 -7.57
N SER A 206 -13.90 -22.44 -8.52
CA SER A 206 -14.42 -22.11 -9.86
C SER A 206 -15.86 -21.58 -9.82
N HIS A 207 -16.60 -21.96 -8.79
CA HIS A 207 -17.96 -21.48 -8.51
C HIS A 207 -17.98 -20.25 -7.58
N HIS A 208 -16.85 -19.87 -7.00
CA HIS A 208 -16.76 -18.72 -6.10
C HIS A 208 -16.90 -17.40 -6.89
N GLN A 209 -17.80 -16.52 -6.47
CA GLN A 209 -18.16 -15.32 -7.23
C GLN A 209 -16.96 -14.42 -7.55
N GLN A 210 -16.10 -14.17 -6.55
CA GLN A 210 -14.92 -13.29 -6.69
C GLN A 210 -13.65 -14.05 -7.11
N LEU A 211 -13.31 -15.14 -6.41
CA LEU A 211 -12.03 -15.83 -6.60
C LEU A 211 -11.87 -16.57 -7.94
N LYS A 212 -12.97 -16.95 -8.60
CA LYS A 212 -12.92 -17.60 -9.93
C LYS A 212 -12.12 -16.79 -10.96
N ALA A 213 -12.09 -15.46 -10.83
CA ALA A 213 -11.37 -14.58 -11.74
C ALA A 213 -9.84 -14.71 -11.64
N TYR A 214 -9.31 -15.20 -10.51
CA TYR A 214 -7.87 -15.32 -10.27
C TYR A 214 -7.31 -16.72 -10.56
N LEU A 215 -8.17 -17.76 -10.59
CA LEU A 215 -7.72 -19.14 -10.87
C LEU A 215 -6.90 -19.26 -12.16
N PRO A 216 -7.26 -18.61 -13.29
CA PRO A 216 -6.48 -18.71 -14.53
C PRO A 216 -5.02 -18.26 -14.41
N ILE A 217 -4.63 -17.53 -13.36
CA ILE A 217 -3.24 -17.06 -13.20
C ILE A 217 -2.27 -18.24 -13.04
N ILE A 218 -2.69 -19.32 -12.35
CA ILE A 218 -1.83 -20.49 -12.10
C ILE A 218 -2.46 -21.82 -12.48
N LYS A 219 -3.75 -21.86 -12.87
CA LYS A 219 -4.51 -23.09 -13.13
C LYS A 219 -3.76 -24.09 -14.02
N ASP A 220 -3.16 -23.61 -15.10
CA ASP A 220 -2.48 -24.43 -16.11
C ASP A 220 -0.97 -24.61 -15.84
N ALA A 221 -0.46 -24.07 -14.72
CA ALA A 221 0.92 -24.23 -14.32
C ALA A 221 1.16 -25.64 -13.75
N PRO A 222 2.33 -26.25 -14.00
CA PRO A 222 2.66 -27.57 -13.48
C PRO A 222 2.85 -27.59 -11.95
N LEU A 223 3.15 -26.43 -11.36
CA LEU A 223 3.42 -26.24 -9.94
C LEU A 223 2.62 -25.05 -9.43
N TYR A 224 2.07 -25.16 -8.22
CA TYR A 224 1.36 -24.09 -7.53
C TYR A 224 2.25 -23.45 -6.47
N PRO A 225 2.42 -22.12 -6.50
CA PRO A 225 3.18 -21.41 -5.47
C PRO A 225 2.55 -21.60 -4.09
N ALA A 226 3.34 -21.92 -3.08
CA ALA A 226 2.89 -22.17 -1.72
C ALA A 226 3.85 -21.53 -0.71
N ILE A 227 3.29 -20.79 0.24
CA ILE A 227 4.02 -20.32 1.42
C ILE A 227 3.80 -21.33 2.53
N ARG A 228 4.86 -21.74 3.23
CA ARG A 228 4.79 -22.72 4.32
C ARG A 228 5.54 -22.25 5.55
N ASP A 229 5.09 -22.73 6.69
CA ASP A 229 5.75 -22.55 7.98
C ASP A 229 6.76 -23.69 8.29
N ALA A 230 7.42 -23.64 9.44
CA ALA A 230 8.40 -24.63 9.88
C ALA A 230 7.79 -26.03 10.09
N LYS A 231 6.47 -26.11 10.35
CA LYS A 231 5.70 -27.35 10.43
C LYS A 231 5.22 -27.83 9.06
N LYS A 232 5.64 -27.17 7.98
CA LYS A 232 5.25 -27.43 6.59
C LYS A 232 3.75 -27.21 6.33
N ARG A 233 3.04 -26.52 7.21
CA ARG A 233 1.63 -26.14 6.99
C ARG A 233 1.60 -25.03 5.94
N ILE A 234 0.66 -25.11 5.00
CA ILE A 234 0.48 -24.08 3.99
C ILE A 234 -0.11 -22.84 4.66
N LEU A 235 0.52 -21.68 4.48
CA LEU A 235 -0.01 -20.40 4.93
C LEU A 235 -0.90 -19.78 3.87
N SER A 236 -0.44 -19.79 2.62
CA SER A 236 -1.18 -19.29 1.47
C SER A 236 -0.78 -20.06 0.22
N LEU A 237 -1.67 -20.04 -0.77
CA LEU A 237 -1.44 -20.55 -2.12
C LEU A 237 -1.53 -19.38 -3.11
N PRO A 238 -0.47 -18.56 -3.26
CA PRO A 238 -0.53 -17.37 -4.08
C PRO A 238 -0.69 -17.70 -5.57
N PRO A 239 -1.41 -16.87 -6.34
CA PRO A 239 -2.11 -15.63 -5.95
C PRO A 239 -3.58 -15.83 -5.57
N ILE A 240 -4.00 -17.05 -5.20
CA ILE A 240 -5.41 -17.42 -5.12
C ILE A 240 -5.99 -17.10 -3.75
N ILE A 241 -5.51 -17.77 -2.69
CA ILE A 241 -6.15 -17.73 -1.38
C ILE A 241 -5.18 -18.03 -0.24
N ASN A 242 -5.49 -17.50 0.94
CA ASN A 242 -4.80 -17.82 2.19
C ASN A 242 -5.44 -19.05 2.86
N SER A 243 -4.80 -19.55 3.91
CA SER A 243 -5.34 -20.64 4.73
C SER A 243 -6.22 -20.11 5.85
N GLU A 244 -7.24 -20.87 6.22
CA GLU A 244 -8.20 -20.50 7.28
C GLU A 244 -7.53 -20.33 8.64
N PHE A 245 -6.57 -21.21 8.99
CA PHE A 245 -5.98 -21.20 10.33
C PHE A 245 -5.09 -19.99 10.60
N SER A 246 -4.48 -19.39 9.57
CA SER A 246 -3.57 -18.25 9.70
C SER A 246 -4.30 -16.91 9.51
N LYS A 247 -5.64 -16.92 9.37
CA LYS A 247 -6.43 -15.70 9.14
C LYS A 247 -6.20 -14.66 10.24
N ILE A 248 -6.10 -13.41 9.81
CA ILE A 248 -6.15 -12.25 10.68
C ILE A 248 -7.58 -12.01 11.17
N THR A 249 -7.70 -11.42 12.35
CA THR A 249 -8.96 -11.09 13.02
C THR A 249 -8.79 -9.78 13.79
N LEU A 250 -9.85 -9.25 14.38
CA LEU A 250 -9.76 -8.07 15.27
C LEU A 250 -8.83 -8.29 16.48
N ASP A 251 -8.64 -9.54 16.90
CA ASP A 251 -7.75 -9.91 18.01
C ASP A 251 -6.29 -10.02 17.58
N THR A 252 -6.00 -10.04 16.28
CA THR A 252 -4.64 -10.13 15.77
C THR A 252 -3.86 -8.89 16.18
N ARG A 253 -2.63 -9.09 16.67
CA ARG A 253 -1.71 -8.01 17.08
C ARG A 253 -0.47 -7.96 16.21
N ASP A 254 0.07 -9.12 15.87
CA ASP A 254 1.25 -9.22 15.00
C ASP A 254 0.83 -9.78 13.65
N VAL A 255 1.07 -9.02 12.58
CA VAL A 255 0.70 -9.40 11.21
C VAL A 255 1.96 -9.72 10.43
N PHE A 256 2.09 -10.97 9.99
CA PHE A 256 3.06 -11.35 8.98
C PHE A 256 2.46 -11.12 7.59
N ILE A 257 3.21 -10.44 6.74
CA ILE A 257 2.80 -10.04 5.39
C ILE A 257 3.79 -10.64 4.42
N GLU A 258 3.30 -11.32 3.41
CA GLU A 258 4.09 -11.89 2.33
C GLU A 258 3.47 -11.55 0.98
N CYS A 259 4.30 -11.13 0.03
CA CYS A 259 3.88 -10.70 -1.29
C CYS A 259 4.68 -11.45 -2.35
N THR A 260 4.05 -12.43 -2.98
CA THR A 260 4.67 -13.14 -4.11
C THR A 260 4.46 -12.37 -5.39
N CYS A 261 5.48 -12.30 -6.24
CA CYS A 261 5.43 -11.46 -7.44
C CYS A 261 6.26 -12.00 -8.61
N THR A 262 5.82 -11.64 -9.81
CA THR A 262 6.59 -11.76 -11.05
C THR A 262 7.39 -10.49 -11.32
N ASP A 263 6.89 -9.34 -10.86
CA ASP A 263 7.58 -8.05 -10.86
C ASP A 263 7.97 -7.66 -9.42
N LEU A 264 9.26 -7.74 -9.11
CA LEU A 264 9.80 -7.44 -7.78
C LEU A 264 9.59 -5.97 -7.38
N THR A 265 9.65 -5.03 -8.33
CA THR A 265 9.44 -3.60 -8.04
C THR A 265 8.01 -3.38 -7.60
N LYS A 266 7.03 -3.93 -8.34
CA LYS A 266 5.60 -3.83 -7.97
C LYS A 266 5.32 -4.54 -6.65
N GLY A 267 5.92 -5.70 -6.41
CA GLY A 267 5.81 -6.41 -5.13
C GLY A 267 6.33 -5.60 -3.95
N LYS A 268 7.52 -4.98 -4.09
CA LYS A 268 8.09 -4.08 -3.07
C LYS A 268 7.20 -2.87 -2.82
N THR A 269 6.74 -2.18 -3.88
CA THR A 269 5.87 -1.01 -3.74
C THR A 269 4.58 -1.38 -3.02
N ALA A 270 3.91 -2.49 -3.39
CA ALA A 270 2.68 -2.91 -2.76
C ALA A 270 2.84 -3.17 -1.25
N VAL A 271 3.89 -3.91 -0.85
CA VAL A 271 4.19 -4.14 0.57
C VAL A 271 4.50 -2.83 1.28
N ASN A 272 5.33 -1.97 0.68
CA ASN A 272 5.69 -0.68 1.25
C ASN A 272 4.45 0.21 1.48
N MET A 273 3.50 0.26 0.54
CA MET A 273 2.25 1.03 0.72
C MET A 273 1.44 0.52 1.91
N LEU A 274 1.24 -0.80 2.00
CA LEU A 274 0.46 -1.39 3.09
C LEU A 274 1.12 -1.14 4.45
N VAL A 275 2.43 -1.41 4.59
CA VAL A 275 3.12 -1.27 5.87
C VAL A 275 3.31 0.18 6.29
N THR A 276 3.54 1.10 5.35
CA THR A 276 3.69 2.52 5.70
C THR A 276 2.36 3.11 6.16
N ALA A 277 1.24 2.80 5.50
CA ALA A 277 -0.09 3.25 5.91
C ALA A 277 -0.47 2.76 7.33
N PHE A 278 -0.20 1.49 7.64
CA PHE A 278 -0.66 0.87 8.89
C PHE A 278 0.35 0.85 10.03
N SER A 279 1.64 1.09 9.76
CA SER A 279 2.67 1.14 10.82
C SER A 279 2.43 2.23 11.86
N LYS A 280 1.62 3.26 11.55
CA LYS A 280 1.17 4.25 12.55
C LYS A 280 0.41 3.62 13.72
N TYR A 281 -0.20 2.45 13.52
CA TYR A 281 -0.96 1.70 14.53
C TYR A 281 -0.15 0.57 15.18
N SER A 282 1.12 0.37 14.78
CA SER A 282 2.04 -0.57 15.42
C SER A 282 2.34 -0.12 16.86
N ALA A 283 2.78 -1.06 17.71
CA ALA A 283 3.18 -0.78 19.09
C ALA A 283 4.26 0.32 19.19
N LYS A 284 5.17 0.37 18.21
CA LYS A 284 6.04 1.51 17.95
C LYS A 284 5.61 2.14 16.62
N PRO A 285 4.97 3.32 16.63
CA PRO A 285 4.46 3.95 15.42
C PRO A 285 5.54 4.14 14.36
N PHE A 286 5.16 3.93 13.10
CA PHE A 286 6.00 4.09 11.90
C PHE A 286 7.21 3.14 11.83
N THR A 287 7.16 2.04 12.59
CA THR A 287 8.17 0.98 12.52
C THR A 287 7.62 -0.30 11.89
N VAL A 288 8.49 -1.01 11.18
CA VAL A 288 8.18 -2.30 10.54
C VAL A 288 9.31 -3.28 10.84
N GLU A 289 8.97 -4.52 11.19
CA GLU A 289 9.97 -5.54 11.46
C GLU A 289 10.38 -6.24 10.15
N PRO A 290 11.69 -6.27 9.83
CA PRO A 290 12.16 -6.87 8.59
C PRO A 290 12.24 -8.41 8.65
N VAL A 291 12.09 -9.02 7.49
CA VAL A 291 12.20 -10.46 7.24
C VAL A 291 13.28 -10.69 6.17
N PRO A 292 14.43 -11.32 6.50
CA PRO A 292 15.41 -11.73 5.51
C PRO A 292 14.86 -12.82 4.59
N VAL A 293 14.90 -12.57 3.28
CA VAL A 293 14.48 -13.48 2.20
C VAL A 293 15.71 -14.04 1.51
N THR A 294 15.99 -15.32 1.71
CA THR A 294 17.17 -16.01 1.14
C THR A 294 16.76 -16.89 -0.02
N TYR A 295 17.35 -16.65 -1.19
CA TYR A 295 17.11 -17.45 -2.38
C TYR A 295 18.11 -18.59 -2.47
N SER A 296 17.62 -19.80 -2.72
CA SER A 296 18.46 -20.98 -2.89
C SER A 296 19.48 -20.80 -4.02
N ALA A 297 20.66 -21.41 -3.90
CA ALA A 297 21.74 -21.28 -4.88
C ALA A 297 21.34 -21.70 -6.31
N GLY A 298 20.41 -22.64 -6.44
CA GLY A 298 19.86 -23.11 -7.72
C GLY A 298 18.72 -22.26 -8.30
N HIS A 299 18.32 -21.17 -7.65
CA HIS A 299 17.22 -20.33 -8.13
C HIS A 299 17.60 -19.58 -9.42
N ALA A 300 16.71 -19.51 -10.41
CA ALA A 300 17.06 -18.95 -11.73
C ALA A 300 17.15 -17.41 -11.77
N SER A 301 16.73 -16.71 -10.70
CA SER A 301 16.79 -15.24 -10.65
C SER A 301 18.20 -14.70 -10.37
N LYS A 302 18.40 -13.39 -10.56
CA LYS A 302 19.60 -12.66 -10.12
C LYS A 302 19.92 -12.73 -8.61
N TRP A 303 18.98 -13.20 -7.80
CA TRP A 303 19.14 -13.37 -6.35
C TRP A 303 19.65 -14.74 -5.93
N ALA A 304 19.95 -15.66 -6.86
CA ALA A 304 20.45 -17.01 -6.54
C ALA A 304 21.60 -17.00 -5.50
N GLY A 305 21.41 -17.70 -4.39
CA GLY A 305 22.39 -17.77 -3.29
C GLY A 305 22.56 -16.47 -2.50
N ARG A 306 21.66 -15.48 -2.66
CA ARG A 306 21.70 -14.19 -1.98
C ARG A 306 20.52 -14.02 -1.03
N THR A 307 20.71 -13.17 -0.05
CA THR A 307 19.66 -12.73 0.89
C THR A 307 19.30 -11.29 0.60
N MET A 308 18.00 -11.02 0.50
CA MET A 308 17.40 -9.70 0.42
C MET A 308 16.68 -9.41 1.74
N VAL A 309 16.91 -8.27 2.37
CA VAL A 309 16.14 -7.83 3.55
C VAL A 309 14.90 -7.09 3.07
N THR A 310 13.72 -7.48 3.55
CA THR A 310 12.45 -6.83 3.20
C THR A 310 11.63 -6.50 4.44
N PRO A 311 10.82 -5.42 4.45
CA PRO A 311 10.71 -4.43 3.37
C PRO A 311 11.95 -3.53 3.33
N ASP A 312 12.17 -2.90 2.19
CA ASP A 312 13.18 -1.85 2.04
C ASP A 312 12.48 -0.50 2.19
N LEU A 313 12.73 0.15 3.33
CA LEU A 313 12.15 1.45 3.68
C LEU A 313 13.14 2.61 3.46
N THR A 314 14.24 2.37 2.75
CA THR A 314 15.26 3.37 2.50
C THR A 314 14.71 4.48 1.59
N SER A 315 14.73 5.72 2.08
CA SER A 315 14.36 6.88 1.27
C SER A 315 15.45 7.21 0.25
N ARG A 316 15.05 7.65 -0.95
CA ARG A 316 16.00 8.17 -1.94
C ARG A 316 16.26 9.64 -1.65
N VAL A 317 17.48 10.09 -1.88
CA VAL A 317 17.85 11.50 -1.73
C VAL A 317 18.39 11.97 -3.07
N ILE A 318 17.86 13.10 -3.54
CA ILE A 318 18.34 13.78 -4.75
C ILE A 318 18.67 15.22 -4.44
N GLU A 319 19.63 15.77 -5.19
CA GLU A 319 19.99 17.19 -5.12
C GLU A 319 19.57 17.85 -6.42
N VAL A 320 18.88 18.98 -6.30
CA VAL A 320 18.29 19.73 -7.43
C VAL A 320 18.53 21.22 -7.25
N SER A 321 18.41 21.97 -8.36
CA SER A 321 18.50 23.42 -8.37
C SER A 321 17.15 24.04 -8.02
N GLY A 322 17.09 24.83 -6.94
CA GLY A 322 15.86 25.51 -6.54
C GLY A 322 15.42 26.53 -7.58
N LEU A 323 16.37 27.27 -8.17
CA LEU A 323 16.12 28.19 -9.27
C LEU A 323 15.51 27.50 -10.48
N ARG A 324 15.99 26.29 -10.83
CA ARG A 324 15.48 25.54 -11.98
C ARG A 324 14.03 25.10 -11.77
N LEU A 325 13.67 24.64 -10.58
CA LEU A 325 12.28 24.30 -10.25
C LEU A 325 11.36 25.51 -10.38
N ARG A 326 11.78 26.68 -9.85
CA ARG A 326 10.98 27.91 -9.96
C ARG A 326 10.84 28.43 -11.39
N LYS A 327 11.94 28.39 -12.17
CA LYS A 327 11.92 28.82 -13.58
C LYS A 327 10.98 27.96 -14.44
N ALA A 328 10.86 26.67 -14.13
CA ALA A 328 9.93 25.81 -14.84
C ALA A 328 8.46 26.23 -14.65
N LEU A 329 8.15 26.93 -13.56
CA LEU A 329 6.82 27.46 -13.24
C LEU A 329 6.70 28.98 -13.43
N ALA A 330 7.77 29.64 -13.89
CA ALA A 330 7.87 31.11 -13.99
C ALA A 330 7.60 31.85 -12.66
N ILE A 331 8.07 31.28 -11.54
CA ILE A 331 7.90 31.83 -10.18
C ILE A 331 9.22 32.19 -9.49
N GLU A 332 10.32 32.32 -10.24
CA GLU A 332 11.66 32.58 -9.69
C GLU A 332 11.77 33.86 -8.88
N ASP A 333 10.99 34.88 -9.23
CA ASP A 333 10.95 36.18 -8.56
C ASP A 333 9.86 36.25 -7.47
N LYS A 334 9.02 35.21 -7.35
CA LYS A 334 7.88 35.17 -6.44
C LYS A 334 8.23 34.52 -5.10
N ILE A 335 9.05 33.47 -5.12
CA ILE A 335 9.40 32.67 -3.93
C ILE A 335 10.90 32.33 -3.92
N GLY A 336 11.46 32.12 -2.72
CA GLY A 336 12.86 31.68 -2.53
C GLY A 336 13.01 30.18 -2.28
N ASP A 337 14.26 29.69 -2.18
CA ASP A 337 14.57 28.26 -1.98
C ASP A 337 13.97 27.67 -0.71
N GLU A 338 13.91 28.44 0.38
CA GLU A 338 13.29 27.99 1.64
C GLU A 338 11.79 27.74 1.50
N GLN A 339 11.09 28.57 0.72
CA GLN A 339 9.68 28.37 0.45
C GLN A 339 9.48 27.14 -0.45
N VAL A 340 10.32 26.95 -1.47
CA VAL A 340 10.31 25.73 -2.31
C VAL A 340 10.53 24.48 -1.45
N ALA A 341 11.48 24.51 -0.52
CA ALA A 341 11.73 23.40 0.40
C ALA A 341 10.49 23.10 1.27
N SER A 342 9.82 24.14 1.77
CA SER A 342 8.61 24.04 2.56
C SER A 342 7.45 23.44 1.75
N ASP A 343 7.24 23.92 0.53
CA ASP A 343 6.16 23.49 -0.37
C ASP A 343 6.33 22.03 -0.83
N LEU A 344 7.55 21.62 -1.20
CA LEU A 344 7.84 20.20 -1.46
C LEU A 344 7.64 19.34 -0.21
N THR A 345 8.00 19.85 0.98
CA THR A 345 7.76 19.13 2.24
C THR A 345 6.26 18.93 2.50
N ARG A 346 5.43 19.92 2.16
CA ARG A 346 3.95 19.82 2.21
C ARG A 346 3.40 18.80 1.22
N MET A 347 4.12 18.49 0.14
CA MET A 347 3.83 17.37 -0.78
C MET A 347 4.45 16.03 -0.37
N PHE A 348 4.79 15.87 0.91
CA PHE A 348 5.38 14.64 1.45
C PHE A 348 6.81 14.35 0.95
N LEU A 349 7.52 15.38 0.47
CA LEU A 349 8.93 15.30 0.05
C LEU A 349 9.80 16.19 0.96
N PRO A 350 10.22 15.69 2.15
CA PRO A 350 11.06 16.47 3.06
C PRO A 350 12.27 17.06 2.36
N SER A 351 12.32 18.40 2.33
CA SER A 351 13.31 19.14 1.55
C SER A 351 14.01 20.18 2.41
N LYS A 352 15.26 20.48 2.09
CA LYS A 352 16.05 21.52 2.77
C LYS A 352 17.09 22.13 1.85
N VAL A 353 17.37 23.41 2.04
CA VAL A 353 18.48 24.09 1.37
C VAL A 353 19.78 23.61 2.00
N VAL A 354 20.71 23.10 1.19
CA VAL A 354 22.01 22.59 1.67
C VAL A 354 23.17 23.51 1.33
N ASP A 355 23.10 24.24 0.22
CA ASP A 355 24.07 25.25 -0.17
C ASP A 355 23.37 26.35 -0.97
N ALA A 356 23.01 27.44 -0.29
CA ALA A 356 22.34 28.58 -0.92
C ALA A 356 23.25 29.29 -1.95
N ALA A 357 24.57 29.27 -1.77
CA ALA A 357 25.50 29.91 -2.69
C ALA A 357 25.61 29.14 -4.02
N LYS A 358 25.36 27.82 -3.98
CA LYS A 358 25.35 26.95 -5.16
C LYS A 358 23.93 26.58 -5.63
N ASP A 359 22.88 27.22 -5.09
CA ASP A 359 21.49 26.93 -5.42
C ASP A 359 21.18 25.42 -5.32
N THR A 360 21.58 24.79 -4.21
CA THR A 360 21.43 23.34 -4.01
C THR A 360 20.37 23.04 -2.95
N LEU A 361 19.29 22.39 -3.40
CA LEU A 361 18.20 21.88 -2.59
C LEU A 361 18.31 20.35 -2.50
N GLN A 362 18.30 19.81 -1.29
CA GLN A 362 18.22 18.36 -1.06
C GLN A 362 16.76 17.96 -0.85
N VAL A 363 16.28 16.99 -1.63
CA VAL A 363 14.92 16.46 -1.55
C VAL A 363 14.98 14.99 -1.16
N THR A 364 14.27 14.63 -0.10
CA THR A 364 14.13 13.24 0.36
C THR A 364 12.83 12.67 -0.18
N ILE A 365 12.93 11.63 -0.99
CA ILE A 365 11.80 10.91 -1.58
C ILE A 365 11.52 9.67 -0.71
N PRO A 366 10.45 9.69 0.10
CA PRO A 366 10.08 8.54 0.92
C PRO A 366 9.58 7.39 0.06
N VAL A 367 9.61 6.18 0.62
CA VAL A 367 9.13 4.97 -0.07
C VAL A 367 7.64 5.00 -0.43
N THR A 368 6.86 5.91 0.17
CA THR A 368 5.46 6.20 -0.17
C THR A 368 5.31 6.89 -1.52
N ARG A 369 6.29 7.71 -1.93
CA ARG A 369 6.29 8.47 -3.18
C ARG A 369 7.03 7.72 -4.30
N SER A 370 6.47 6.57 -4.68
CA SER A 370 7.03 5.71 -5.74
C SER A 370 6.88 6.29 -7.16
N ASP A 371 6.04 7.30 -7.30
CA ASP A 371 5.76 8.07 -8.51
C ASP A 371 6.89 9.03 -8.89
N VAL A 372 7.65 9.54 -7.92
CA VAL A 372 8.73 10.52 -8.16
C VAL A 372 9.96 9.82 -8.76
N MET A 373 10.14 9.90 -10.06
CA MET A 373 11.26 9.29 -10.79
C MET A 373 12.22 10.31 -11.38
N HIS A 374 11.76 11.54 -11.61
CA HIS A 374 12.51 12.59 -12.29
C HIS A 374 12.25 13.96 -11.64
N GLU A 375 13.07 14.94 -11.99
CA GLU A 375 12.94 16.33 -11.53
C GLU A 375 11.59 16.96 -11.91
N CYS A 376 10.97 16.52 -13.00
CA CYS A 376 9.66 17.04 -13.43
C CYS A 376 8.54 16.70 -12.43
N ASP A 377 8.66 15.58 -11.71
CA ASP A 377 7.67 15.18 -10.71
C ASP A 377 7.77 16.12 -9.48
N LEU A 378 8.95 16.69 -9.22
CA LEU A 378 9.12 17.74 -8.20
C LEU A 378 8.49 19.06 -8.67
N ILE A 379 8.58 19.38 -9.96
CA ILE A 379 7.97 20.58 -10.54
C ILE A 379 6.44 20.47 -10.44
N GLU A 380 5.87 19.29 -10.72
CA GLU A 380 4.45 19.01 -10.53
C GLU A 380 4.02 19.23 -9.07
N ASP A 381 4.69 18.61 -8.11
CA ASP A 381 4.40 18.78 -6.69
C ASP A 381 4.55 20.23 -6.21
N LEU A 382 5.60 20.92 -6.66
CA LEU A 382 5.79 22.33 -6.35
C LEU A 382 4.63 23.18 -6.88
N ALA A 383 4.13 22.88 -8.08
CA ALA A 383 3.01 23.62 -8.65
C ALA A 383 1.70 23.36 -7.90
N ILE A 384 1.45 22.12 -7.45
CA ILE A 384 0.29 21.77 -6.62
C ILE A 384 0.35 22.53 -5.28
N SER A 385 1.50 22.46 -4.58
CA SER A 385 1.67 23.10 -3.27
C SER A 385 1.72 24.62 -3.30
N TYR A 386 2.22 25.20 -4.39
CA TYR A 386 2.13 26.63 -4.68
C TYR A 386 0.68 27.05 -5.02
N GLY A 387 -0.09 26.14 -5.63
CA GLY A 387 -1.46 26.35 -6.09
C GLY A 387 -1.49 26.85 -7.53
N TYR A 388 -2.09 26.06 -8.44
CA TYR A 388 -2.14 26.41 -9.86
C TYR A 388 -2.79 27.76 -10.15
N ASN A 389 -3.78 28.17 -9.35
CA ASN A 389 -4.45 29.46 -9.50
C ASN A 389 -3.57 30.68 -9.13
N ASN A 390 -2.41 30.45 -8.51
CA ASN A 390 -1.44 31.50 -8.19
C ASN A 390 -0.40 31.70 -9.31
N LEU A 391 -0.41 30.86 -10.35
CA LEU A 391 0.49 30.99 -11.49
C LEU A 391 -0.03 32.08 -12.46
N ASP A 392 0.86 32.98 -12.86
CA ASP A 392 0.53 34.03 -13.81
C ASP A 392 0.31 33.43 -15.21
N ALA A 393 -0.89 33.61 -15.78
CA ALA A 393 -1.18 33.17 -17.14
C ALA A 393 -0.36 33.97 -18.15
N THR A 394 0.46 33.30 -18.96
CA THR A 394 1.29 33.91 -20.00
C THR A 394 0.97 33.32 -21.37
N VAL A 395 1.18 34.12 -22.42
CA VAL A 395 1.06 33.67 -23.80
C VAL A 395 2.47 33.47 -24.35
N PRO A 396 2.81 32.30 -24.90
CA PRO A 396 4.14 32.07 -25.48
C PRO A 396 4.36 33.03 -26.65
N LEU A 397 5.48 33.74 -26.62
CA LEU A 397 5.91 34.60 -27.71
C LEU A 397 6.40 33.68 -28.85
N THR A 398 5.67 33.71 -29.98
CA THR A 398 5.97 32.97 -31.21
C THR A 398 7.27 33.38 -31.87
#